data_AF-Q1X7P2-F1
#
_entry.id   AF-Q1X7P2-F1
#
_cell.length_a   1.000
_cell.length_b   1.000
_cell.length_c   1.000
_cell.angle_alpha   90.00
_cell.angle_beta   90.00
_cell.angle_gamma   90.00
#
_symmetry.space_group_name_H-M   'P 1'
#
loop_
_entity.id
_entity.type
_entity.pdbx_description
1 polymer ?
#
loop_
_entity_poly.entity_id
_entity_poly.type
_entity_poly.pdbx_seq_one_letter_code
_entity_poly.pdbx_strand_id
1 'polypeptide(L)' 'FFITEYAFMIFLSFLTAIFFLGENGFWLKQMLMISFFIFTRSAFPRMRFDWLMKMMWKNILPIVLMSLIFSTFL' A
#
# COMPACT_ATOMS: atom_id res chain seq x y z
N PHE A 1 -1.86 -4.39 21.06
CA PHE A 1 -2.21 -5.14 19.84
C PHE A 1 -3.05 -4.27 18.92
N PHE A 2 -4.33 -4.01 19.22
CA PHE A 2 -5.19 -3.17 18.37
C PHE A 2 -4.62 -1.78 18.09
N ILE A 3 -4.23 -1.02 19.13
CA ILE A 3 -3.65 0.33 18.94
C ILE A 3 -2.42 0.33 18.02
N THR A 4 -1.59 -0.72 18.10
CA THR A 4 -0.40 -0.89 17.29
C THR A 4 -0.74 -1.19 15.83
N GLU A 5 -1.75 -2.04 15.58
CA GLU A 5 -2.23 -2.29 14.22
C GLU A 5 -2.80 -1.02 13.56
N TYR A 6 -3.56 -0.22 14.32
CA TYR A 6 -4.09 1.06 13.84
C TYR A 6 -2.97 2.08 13.61
N ALA A 7 -1.99 2.17 14.50
CA ALA A 7 -0.82 3.02 14.32
C ALA A 7 -0.04 2.63 13.05
N PHE A 8 0.12 1.32 12.80
CA PHE A 8 0.80 0.83 11.60
C PHE A 8 0.04 1.15 10.31
N MET A 9 -1.31 1.07 10.32
CA MET A 9 -2.13 1.48 9.18
C MET A 9 -1.95 2.98 8.84
N ILE A 10 -1.96 3.84 9.85
CA ILE A 10 -1.78 5.29 9.68
C ILE A 10 -0.34 5.61 9.22
N PHE A 11 0.64 4.87 9.74
CA PHE A 11 2.04 5.02 9.35
C PHE A 11 2.29 4.59 7.90
N LEU A 12 1.70 3.48 7.46
CA LEU A 12 1.78 3.04 6.07
C LEU A 12 1.11 4.04 5.12
N SER A 13 -0.07 4.57 5.47
CA SER A 13 -0.73 5.58 4.63
C SER A 13 0.13 6.85 4.51
N PHE A 14 0.80 7.25 5.59
CA PHE A 14 1.76 8.36 5.60
C PHE A 14 2.93 8.13 4.64
N LEU A 15 3.59 6.96 4.71
CA LEU A 15 4.68 6.61 3.80
C LEU A 15 4.23 6.60 2.33
N THR A 16 3.04 6.06 2.04
CA THR A 16 2.53 6.04 0.67
C THR A 16 2.24 7.44 0.12
N ALA A 17 1.71 8.35 0.95
CA ALA A 17 1.45 9.72 0.53
C ALA A 17 2.73 10.47 0.18
N ILE A 18 3.80 10.28 0.98
CA ILE A 18 5.10 10.93 0.73
C ILE A 18 5.77 10.40 -0.53
N PHE A 19 5.92 9.07 -0.65
CA PHE A 19 6.69 8.50 -1.74
C PHE A 19 6.00 8.62 -3.10
N PHE A 20 4.67 8.51 -3.17
CA PHE A 20 3.96 8.43 -4.44
C PHE A 20 3.18 9.70 -4.83
N LEU A 21 2.64 10.47 -3.88
CA LEU A 21 1.73 11.57 -4.21
C LEU A 21 2.38 12.95 -4.12
N GLY A 22 3.59 13.07 -3.55
CA GLY A 22 4.32 14.33 -3.42
C GLY A 22 3.70 15.32 -2.41
N GLU A 23 4.39 16.44 -2.17
CA GLU A 23 4.18 17.30 -1.00
C GLU A 23 2.96 18.23 -1.09
N ASN A 24 2.55 18.62 -2.30
CA ASN A 24 1.46 19.58 -2.49
C ASN A 24 0.13 19.03 -1.92
N GLY A 25 -0.46 19.72 -0.95
CA GLY A 25 -1.73 19.32 -0.33
C GLY A 25 -1.62 18.04 0.51
N PHE A 26 -0.48 17.81 1.15
CA PHE A 26 -0.17 16.61 1.95
C PHE A 26 -1.32 16.18 2.89
N TRP A 27 -1.88 17.11 3.66
CA TRP A 27 -2.93 16.82 4.64
C TRP A 27 -4.19 16.22 4.01
N LEU A 28 -4.61 16.73 2.85
CA LEU A 28 -5.79 16.20 2.14
C LEU A 28 -5.52 14.80 1.60
N LYS A 29 -4.35 14.60 1.00
CA LYS A 29 -3.92 13.29 0.46
C LYS A 29 -3.80 12.24 1.55
N GLN A 30 -3.28 12.60 2.71
CA GLN A 30 -3.18 11.71 3.86
C GLN A 30 -4.57 11.26 4.34
N MET A 31 -5.52 12.20 4.46
CA MET A 31 -6.89 11.86 4.87
C MET A 31 -7.60 10.96 3.85
N LEU A 32 -7.37 11.20 2.56
CA LEU A 32 -7.87 10.33 1.48
C LEU A 32 -7.25 8.93 1.53
N MET A 33 -5.96 8.81 1.85
CA MET A 33 -5.32 7.50 1.98
C MET A 33 -5.83 6.72 3.20
N ILE A 34 -6.04 7.38 4.34
CA ILE A 34 -6.60 6.73 5.53
C ILE A 34 -8.03 6.24 5.24
N SER A 35 -8.87 7.06 4.59
CA SER A 35 -10.23 6.66 4.25
C SER A 35 -10.27 5.49 3.27
N PHE A 36 -9.34 5.44 2.30
CA PHE A 36 -9.18 4.30 1.40
C PHE A 36 -8.79 3.01 2.15
N PHE A 37 -7.86 3.08 3.10
CA PHE A 37 -7.51 1.91 3.93
C PHE A 37 -8.70 1.42 4.77
N ILE A 38 -9.51 2.31 5.32
CA ILE A 38 -10.72 1.92 6.06
C ILE A 38 -11.76 1.29 5.12
N PHE A 39 -11.96 1.87 3.94
CA PHE A 39 -12.89 1.35 2.92
C PHE A 39 -12.49 -0.03 2.42
N THR A 40 -11.21 -0.26 2.13
CA THR A 40 -10.75 -1.60 1.69
C THR A 40 -10.96 -2.67 2.76
N ARG A 41 -10.87 -2.33 4.06
CA ARG A 41 -11.19 -3.28 5.14
C ARG A 41 -12.67 -3.62 5.24
N SER A 42 -13.56 -2.70 4.89
CA SER A 42 -15.01 -2.97 4.90
C SER A 42 -15.49 -3.67 3.62
N ALA A 43 -14.86 -3.39 2.48
CA ALA A 43 -15.30 -3.90 1.18
C ALA A 43 -14.84 -5.33 0.86
N PHE A 44 -13.65 -5.75 1.33
CA PHE A 44 -13.07 -7.02 0.92
C PHE A 44 -13.14 -8.11 2.01
N PRO A 45 -13.59 -9.34 1.68
CA PRO A 45 -13.51 -10.47 2.59
C PRO A 45 -12.05 -10.90 2.80
N ARG A 46 -11.76 -11.52 3.96
CA ARG A 46 -10.40 -11.98 4.28
C ARG A 46 -9.93 -13.03 3.27
N MET A 47 -8.83 -12.74 2.57
CA MET A 47 -8.16 -13.70 1.72
C MET A 47 -7.34 -14.71 2.55
N ARG A 48 -7.37 -15.98 2.16
CA ARG A 48 -6.53 -17.02 2.77
C ARG A 48 -5.05 -16.78 2.44
N PHE A 49 -4.17 -17.12 3.38
CA PHE A 49 -2.72 -16.89 3.27
C PHE A 49 -2.09 -17.56 2.03
N ASP A 50 -2.57 -18.74 1.63
CA ASP A 50 -2.07 -19.45 0.44
C ASP A 50 -2.24 -18.64 -0.85
N TRP A 51 -3.37 -17.95 -0.97
CA TRP A 51 -3.69 -17.13 -2.14
C TRP A 51 -2.93 -15.81 -2.12
N LEU A 52 -2.80 -15.19 -0.93
CA LEU A 52 -2.00 -13.97 -0.77
C LEU A 52 -0.54 -14.21 -1.16
N MET A 53 0.06 -15.31 -0.68
CA MET A 53 1.45 -15.63 -0.98
C MET A 53 1.65 -15.88 -2.48
N LYS A 54 0.74 -16.63 -3.11
CA LYS A 54 0.79 -16.84 -4.58
C LYS A 54 0.73 -15.52 -5.35
N MET A 55 -0.15 -14.59 -4.96
CA MET A 55 -0.28 -13.29 -5.62
C MET A 55 0.98 -12.44 -5.46
N MET A 56 1.54 -12.39 -4.24
CA MET A 56 2.77 -11.64 -3.95
C MET A 56 3.96 -12.17 -4.76
N TRP A 57 4.17 -13.49 -4.76
CA TRP A 57 5.36 -14.09 -5.37
C TRP A 57 5.29 -14.23 -6.88
N LYS A 58 4.10 -14.53 -7.44
CA LYS A 58 3.96 -14.75 -8.89
C LYS A 58 3.65 -13.49 -9.68
N ASN A 59 3.00 -12.49 -9.08
CA ASN A 59 2.55 -11.31 -9.81
C ASN A 59 3.29 -10.05 -9.35
N ILE A 60 3.30 -9.77 -8.05
CA ILE A 60 3.84 -8.50 -7.53
C ILE A 60 5.36 -8.48 -7.54
N LEU A 61 6.03 -9.58 -7.16
CA LEU A 61 7.49 -9.62 -7.20
C LEU A 61 8.07 -9.39 -8.62
N PRO A 62 7.63 -10.11 -9.67
CA PRO A 62 8.17 -9.86 -11.01
C PRO A 62 7.79 -8.48 -11.57
N ILE A 63 6.61 -7.92 -11.26
CA ILE A 63 6.26 -6.58 -11.75
C ILE A 63 7.20 -5.51 -11.18
N VAL A 64 7.54 -5.60 -9.89
CA VAL A 64 8.43 -4.66 -9.22
C VAL A 64 9.85 -4.77 -9.79
N LEU A 65 10.35 -5.99 -9.98
CA LEU A 65 11.67 -6.22 -10.57
C LEU A 65 11.76 -5.65 -11.99
N MET A 66 10.73 -5.85 -12.81
CA MET A 66 10.69 -5.29 -14.17
C MET A 66 10.66 -3.75 -14.16
N SER A 67 9.89 -3.13 -13.25
CA SER A 67 9.87 -1.66 -13.14
C SER A 67 11.20 -1.07 -12.69
N LEU A 68 11.93 -1.75 -11.80
CA LEU A 68 13.25 -1.30 -11.33
C LEU A 68 14.27 -1.33 -12.48
N ILE A 69 14.33 -2.45 -13.19
CA ILE A 69 15.22 -2.62 -14.33
C ILE A 69 14.92 -1.56 -15.40
N PHE A 70 13.64 -1.34 -15.73
CA PHE A 70 13.24 -0.30 -16.68
C PHE A 70 13.69 1.10 -16.24
N SER A 71 13.53 1.45 -14.96
CA SER A 71 13.96 2.76 -14.44
C SER A 71 15.47 2.99 -14.48
N THR A 72 16.28 1.92 -14.45
CA THR A 72 17.75 2.03 -14.58
C THR A 72 18.23 2.12 -16.03
N PHE A 73 17.43 1.63 -16.99
CA PHE A 73 17.77 1.70 -18.41
C PHE A 73 17.37 3.02 -19.06
N LEU A 74 16.37 3.70 -18.49
CA LEU A 74 15.87 5.01 -18.94
C LEU A 74 16.66 6.13 -18.26
#